data_AF-A0A212AEP3-F1
#
_entry.id   AF-A0A212AEP3-F1
#
_cell.length_a   1.000
_cell.length_b   1.000
_cell.length_c   1.000
_cell.angle_alpha   90.00
_cell.angle_beta   90.00
_cell.angle_gamma   90.00
#
_symmetry.space_group_name_H-M   'P 1'
#
loop_
_entity.id
_entity.type
_entity.pdbx_description
1 polymer ?
#
loop_
_entity_poly.entity_id
_entity_poly.type
_entity_poly.pdbx_seq_one_letter_code
_entity_poly.pdbx_strand_id
1 'polypeptide(L)'
;MVSRALPLAFLLTMTMTVCGAQAQELLHPGATLSVDAGGGPVSLRIAAPPGSYIAGRISGAEQPVTADLLREDGSHLRRLAEDRRGDVDFQAMTEGDAFLRITSATPVAVRLDRVVPPGEQIPPERAFLSPRIAAMAESLSRGEDTEAFWREVGASGTPLVEDAAEGEAILTFLWRGASRNVRLFGGPSNDHEWLERLDGSDIWFKSFRVPDGARLSYKLAPDVPDVPGSSRVRRAALLATAQADPLNRTPWPATAIDRFNQSSTVTLKNAPPQPGTPTGTAADPVMARMTFHSDRLGNSREITLFHPRGMDPRDPRLVVAFIFDGEAALEQMQVPDMLDRLAGEGRLPPVLAVLIPSIDGRTRARELPGNDGFADALADELLPQVAVRMGILPDPARTVLAGASYGGLAAATVALRRPEVFGNVLSMSGSFWWAPDHAQTDGTPWMAAEFADRDRLPLRFFLSAGTFETARPESAGIFETSRELRDILRLKGYDVGWRAYAGGHDYLVWRGALADGLIALFGE
;
A
#
# COMPACT_ATOMS: atom_id res chain seq x y z
N MET A 1 -43.85 -15.68 -34.98
CA MET A 1 -43.64 -16.55 -36.15
C MET A 1 -42.27 -16.27 -36.72
N VAL A 2 -41.34 -17.21 -36.56
CA VAL A 2 -40.36 -17.74 -37.54
C VAL A 2 -39.41 -18.61 -36.73
N SER A 3 -39.30 -19.86 -37.17
CA SER A 3 -38.68 -21.00 -36.53
C SER A 3 -37.15 -20.96 -36.63
N ARG A 4 -36.44 -21.29 -35.54
CA ARG A 4 -35.07 -21.82 -35.58
C ARG A 4 -35.01 -23.08 -34.71
N ALA A 5 -34.79 -24.20 -35.38
CA ALA A 5 -34.63 -25.51 -34.77
C ALA A 5 -33.33 -25.58 -33.95
N LEU A 6 -33.43 -25.98 -32.69
CA LEU A 6 -32.30 -26.50 -31.92
C LEU A 6 -32.13 -27.99 -32.23
N PRO A 7 -30.91 -28.51 -32.40
CA PRO A 7 -30.68 -29.95 -32.39
C PRO A 7 -30.77 -30.43 -30.93
N LEU A 8 -31.68 -31.36 -30.68
CA LEU A 8 -31.82 -32.08 -29.42
C LEU A 8 -30.64 -33.06 -29.31
N ALA A 9 -29.60 -32.70 -28.56
CA ALA A 9 -28.52 -33.63 -28.22
C ALA A 9 -29.04 -34.62 -27.16
N PHE A 10 -29.27 -35.86 -27.57
CA PHE A 10 -29.58 -36.97 -26.68
C PHE A 10 -28.36 -37.22 -25.76
N LEU A 11 -28.51 -36.95 -24.46
CA LEU A 11 -27.54 -37.36 -23.44
C LEU A 11 -27.81 -38.84 -23.12
N LEU A 12 -27.12 -39.74 -23.83
CA LEU A 12 -27.20 -41.18 -23.55
C LEU A 12 -26.38 -41.50 -22.29
N THR A 13 -27.03 -41.65 -21.15
CA THR A 13 -26.38 -42.07 -19.90
C THR A 13 -26.27 -43.60 -19.89
N MET A 14 -25.17 -44.14 -20.45
CA MET A 14 -24.83 -45.56 -20.24
C MET A 14 -24.15 -45.71 -18.88
N THR A 15 -24.84 -46.35 -17.94
CA THR A 15 -24.27 -46.77 -16.65
C THR A 15 -23.77 -48.20 -16.80
N MET A 16 -22.45 -48.39 -16.87
CA MET A 16 -21.80 -49.70 -16.81
C MET A 16 -21.10 -49.89 -15.46
N THR A 17 -21.17 -51.12 -14.94
CA THR A 17 -20.59 -51.53 -13.65
C THR A 17 -19.36 -52.38 -13.95
N VAL A 18 -18.18 -51.97 -13.44
CA VAL A 18 -16.92 -52.70 -13.65
C VAL A 18 -16.63 -53.58 -12.44
N CYS A 19 -16.43 -54.89 -12.68
CA CYS A 19 -16.01 -55.86 -11.68
C CYS A 19 -14.69 -56.52 -12.15
N GLY A 20 -13.76 -56.76 -11.22
CA GLY A 20 -12.31 -56.83 -11.49
C GLY A 20 -11.75 -57.87 -12.48
N ALA A 21 -10.53 -57.53 -12.93
CA ALA A 21 -9.47 -58.29 -13.60
C ALA A 21 -9.67 -58.72 -15.07
N GLN A 22 -9.48 -57.79 -16.02
CA GLN A 22 -8.53 -57.89 -17.17
C GLN A 22 -8.83 -56.94 -18.35
N ALA A 23 -9.92 -56.16 -18.33
CA ALA A 23 -10.14 -55.08 -19.29
C ALA A 23 -10.02 -53.72 -18.57
N GLN A 24 -8.97 -52.95 -18.88
CA GLN A 24 -8.85 -51.56 -18.44
C GLN A 24 -9.85 -50.72 -19.24
N GLU A 25 -10.96 -50.35 -18.63
CA GLU A 25 -12.00 -49.61 -19.31
C GLU A 25 -11.55 -48.17 -19.58
N LEU A 26 -11.86 -47.68 -20.78
CA LEU A 26 -11.47 -46.34 -21.21
C LEU A 26 -12.47 -45.32 -20.65
N LEU A 27 -11.99 -44.44 -19.79
CA LEU A 27 -12.78 -43.35 -19.23
C LEU A 27 -12.74 -42.15 -20.19
N HIS A 28 -13.84 -41.98 -20.94
CA HIS A 28 -13.98 -40.87 -21.88
C HIS A 28 -14.37 -39.56 -21.18
N PRO A 29 -13.96 -38.39 -21.71
CA PRO A 29 -14.49 -37.11 -21.27
C PRO A 29 -16.03 -37.08 -21.36
N GLY A 30 -16.68 -36.58 -20.31
CA GLY A 30 -18.13 -36.56 -20.14
C GLY A 30 -18.76 -37.88 -19.69
N ALA A 31 -18.02 -39.00 -19.69
CA ALA A 31 -18.53 -40.29 -19.24
C ALA A 31 -18.49 -40.40 -17.71
N THR A 32 -19.45 -41.13 -17.16
CA THR A 32 -19.49 -41.53 -15.74
C THR A 32 -19.51 -43.04 -15.66
N LEU A 33 -18.54 -43.63 -14.95
CA LEU A 33 -18.43 -45.06 -14.73
C LEU A 33 -18.67 -45.39 -13.26
N SER A 34 -19.45 -46.44 -12.99
CA SER A 34 -19.61 -46.95 -11.64
C SER A 34 -18.48 -47.94 -11.36
N VAL A 35 -17.61 -47.60 -10.42
CA VAL A 35 -16.46 -48.40 -10.01
C VAL A 35 -16.79 -49.10 -8.70
N ASP A 36 -17.03 -50.41 -8.76
CA ASP A 36 -17.09 -51.26 -7.58
C ASP A 36 -15.74 -51.95 -7.40
N ALA A 37 -14.94 -51.42 -6.47
CA ALA A 37 -13.60 -51.90 -6.25
C ALA A 37 -13.55 -53.09 -5.27
N GLY A 38 -14.64 -53.40 -4.57
CA GLY A 38 -14.70 -54.50 -3.58
C GLY A 38 -13.58 -54.45 -2.53
N GLY A 39 -13.02 -53.27 -2.23
CA GLY A 39 -11.86 -53.07 -1.35
C GLY A 39 -10.47 -53.19 -2.03
N GLY A 40 -10.40 -53.61 -3.29
CA GLY A 40 -9.17 -53.65 -4.10
C GLY A 40 -9.02 -52.45 -5.04
N PRO A 41 -7.87 -52.27 -5.71
CA PRO A 41 -7.68 -51.20 -6.68
C PRO A 41 -8.32 -51.53 -8.04
N VAL A 42 -9.04 -50.57 -8.61
CA VAL A 42 -9.53 -50.60 -10.01
C VAL A 42 -8.86 -49.49 -10.80
N SER A 43 -8.33 -49.81 -11.99
CA SER A 43 -7.67 -48.84 -12.86
C SER A 43 -8.49 -48.55 -14.11
N LEU A 44 -8.78 -47.27 -14.34
CA LEU A 44 -9.44 -46.77 -15.55
C LEU A 44 -8.40 -46.13 -16.45
N ARG A 45 -8.39 -46.46 -17.75
CA ARG A 45 -7.49 -45.82 -18.72
C ARG A 45 -8.04 -44.45 -19.08
N ILE A 46 -7.18 -43.45 -19.13
CA ILE A 46 -7.46 -42.11 -19.66
C ILE A 46 -6.54 -41.91 -20.86
N ALA A 47 -7.12 -41.93 -22.06
CA ALA A 47 -6.37 -41.64 -23.28
C ALA A 47 -6.19 -40.12 -23.41
N ALA A 48 -4.96 -39.64 -23.40
CA ALA A 48 -4.64 -38.22 -23.44
C ALA A 48 -3.22 -38.00 -23.97
N PRO A 49 -3.00 -37.08 -24.93
CA PRO A 49 -1.66 -36.70 -25.34
C PRO A 49 -0.79 -36.23 -24.15
N PRO A 50 0.54 -36.43 -24.19
CA PRO A 50 1.45 -35.88 -23.18
C PRO A 50 1.24 -34.38 -22.97
N GLY A 51 1.17 -33.96 -21.72
CA GLY A 51 0.90 -32.58 -21.32
C GLY A 51 -0.57 -32.20 -21.29
N SER A 52 -1.51 -33.15 -21.38
CA SER A 52 -2.95 -32.84 -21.29
C SER A 52 -3.36 -32.52 -19.85
N TYR A 53 -4.25 -31.54 -19.69
CA TYR A 53 -4.92 -31.28 -18.42
C TYR A 53 -6.17 -32.17 -18.31
N ILE A 54 -6.31 -32.87 -17.20
CA ILE A 54 -7.50 -33.66 -16.89
C ILE A 54 -8.17 -33.13 -15.62
N ALA A 55 -9.50 -33.12 -15.63
CA ALA A 55 -10.29 -32.85 -14.44
C ALA A 55 -11.52 -33.76 -14.40
N GLY A 56 -11.91 -34.15 -13.20
CA GLY A 56 -13.06 -35.00 -12.99
C GLY A 56 -13.48 -35.06 -11.52
N ARG A 57 -14.42 -35.95 -11.25
CA ARG A 57 -15.01 -36.15 -9.92
C ARG A 57 -15.19 -37.62 -9.61
N ILE A 58 -14.99 -37.96 -8.34
CA ILE A 58 -15.40 -39.22 -7.73
C ILE A 58 -16.55 -38.88 -6.77
N SER A 59 -17.73 -39.44 -6.99
CA SER A 59 -18.93 -39.19 -6.19
C SER A 59 -19.42 -40.45 -5.49
N GLY A 60 -20.14 -40.27 -4.38
CA GLY A 60 -20.74 -41.38 -3.63
C GLY A 60 -19.76 -42.19 -2.78
N ALA A 61 -18.61 -41.62 -2.40
CA ALA A 61 -17.66 -42.28 -1.51
C ALA A 61 -18.14 -42.26 -0.04
N GLU A 62 -18.98 -43.23 0.34
CA GLU A 62 -19.41 -43.43 1.74
C GLU A 62 -18.23 -43.84 2.64
N GLN A 63 -17.32 -44.65 2.10
CA GLN A 63 -16.05 -45.04 2.73
C GLN A 63 -14.86 -44.28 2.12
N PRO A 64 -13.70 -44.23 2.81
CA PRO A 64 -12.54 -43.52 2.31
C PRO A 64 -12.11 -44.03 0.94
N VAL A 65 -11.90 -43.11 0.01
CA VAL A 65 -11.37 -43.38 -1.33
C VAL A 65 -9.98 -42.80 -1.48
N THR A 66 -9.10 -43.61 -2.05
CA THR A 66 -7.78 -43.17 -2.52
C THR A 66 -7.77 -43.25 -4.04
N ALA A 67 -7.31 -42.17 -4.69
CA ALA A 67 -7.20 -42.06 -6.13
C ALA A 67 -5.77 -41.68 -6.51
N ASP A 68 -5.13 -42.53 -7.31
CA ASP A 68 -3.79 -42.32 -7.84
C ASP A 68 -3.85 -42.28 -9.37
N LEU A 69 -3.14 -41.32 -9.96
CA LEU A 69 -2.82 -41.33 -11.38
C LEU A 69 -1.50 -42.08 -11.57
N LEU A 70 -1.50 -43.04 -12.49
CA LEU A 70 -0.34 -43.86 -12.84
C LEU A 70 0.05 -43.63 -14.31
N ARG A 71 1.31 -43.84 -14.63
CA ARG A 71 1.83 -43.88 -16.00
C ARG A 71 1.48 -45.20 -16.69
N GLU A 72 1.72 -45.28 -17.99
CA GLU A 72 1.50 -46.49 -18.78
C GLU A 72 2.33 -47.70 -18.31
N ASP A 73 3.53 -47.47 -17.77
CA ASP A 73 4.38 -48.50 -17.16
C ASP A 73 3.92 -48.95 -15.76
N GLY A 74 2.80 -48.39 -15.26
CA GLY A 74 2.25 -48.66 -13.93
C GLY A 74 2.92 -47.90 -12.79
N SER A 75 3.95 -47.08 -13.07
CA SER A 75 4.58 -46.23 -12.05
C SER A 75 3.64 -45.14 -11.58
N HIS A 76 3.78 -44.74 -10.32
CA HIS A 76 2.98 -43.67 -9.73
C HIS A 76 3.34 -42.31 -10.34
N LEU A 77 2.34 -41.58 -10.84
CA LEU A 77 2.50 -40.23 -11.36
C LEU A 77 2.09 -39.19 -10.30
N ARG A 78 0.89 -39.35 -9.72
CA ARG A 78 0.36 -38.37 -8.75
C ARG A 78 -0.73 -38.97 -7.88
N ARG A 79 -0.76 -38.62 -6.59
CA ARG A 79 -1.93 -38.88 -5.73
C ARG A 79 -2.93 -37.74 -5.87
N LEU A 80 -4.17 -38.07 -6.20
CA LEU A 80 -5.26 -37.13 -6.43
C LEU A 80 -6.19 -37.03 -5.22
N ALA A 81 -6.32 -38.13 -4.47
CA ALA A 81 -7.08 -38.19 -3.22
C ALA A 81 -6.46 -39.22 -2.28
N GLU A 82 -6.44 -38.90 -0.98
CA GLU A 82 -6.00 -39.80 0.09
C GLU A 82 -7.06 -39.83 1.19
N ASP A 83 -7.63 -41.02 1.43
CA ASP A 83 -8.63 -41.28 2.47
C ASP A 83 -9.77 -40.25 2.55
N ARG A 84 -10.25 -39.79 1.39
CA ARG A 84 -11.32 -38.79 1.29
C ARG A 84 -12.69 -39.47 1.33
N ARG A 85 -13.69 -38.80 1.91
CA ARG A 85 -15.11 -39.22 1.90
C ARG A 85 -15.96 -38.18 1.18
N GLY A 86 -17.12 -38.59 0.68
CA GLY A 86 -18.04 -37.74 -0.08
C GLY A 86 -17.58 -37.50 -1.51
N ASP A 87 -17.96 -36.37 -2.08
CA ASP A 87 -17.58 -35.99 -3.44
C ASP A 87 -16.14 -35.43 -3.46
N VAL A 88 -15.33 -35.94 -4.38
CA VAL A 88 -13.91 -35.61 -4.53
C VAL A 88 -13.65 -35.16 -5.94
N ASP A 89 -13.35 -33.87 -6.12
CA ASP A 89 -12.85 -33.34 -7.39
C ASP A 89 -11.34 -33.66 -7.51
N PHE A 90 -10.91 -34.01 -8.72
CA PHE A 90 -9.50 -34.22 -9.03
C PHE A 90 -9.07 -33.46 -10.28
N GLN A 91 -7.81 -32.99 -10.28
CA GLN A 91 -7.17 -32.39 -11.45
C GLN A 91 -5.69 -32.79 -11.56
N ALA A 92 -5.21 -33.01 -12.77
CA ALA A 92 -3.80 -33.33 -13.02
C ALA A 92 -3.34 -32.98 -14.45
N MET A 93 -2.03 -32.91 -14.62
CA MET A 93 -1.39 -32.96 -15.93
C MET A 93 -0.98 -34.40 -16.21
N THR A 94 -1.19 -34.88 -17.44
CA THR A 94 -0.74 -36.21 -17.86
C THR A 94 0.62 -36.11 -18.56
N GLU A 95 1.44 -37.15 -18.46
CA GLU A 95 2.69 -37.30 -19.24
C GLU A 95 2.48 -38.14 -20.51
N GLY A 96 1.24 -38.50 -20.81
CA GLY A 96 0.79 -39.38 -21.88
C GLY A 96 -0.54 -40.03 -21.51
N ASP A 97 -0.81 -41.20 -22.08
CA ASP A 97 -1.89 -42.04 -21.58
C ASP A 97 -1.64 -42.39 -20.11
N ALA A 98 -2.70 -42.29 -19.30
CA ALA A 98 -2.60 -42.44 -17.86
C ALA A 98 -3.66 -43.41 -17.34
N PHE A 99 -3.43 -43.93 -16.14
CA PHE A 99 -4.36 -44.82 -15.47
C PHE A 99 -4.82 -44.21 -14.14
N LEU A 100 -6.11 -43.94 -14.02
CA LEU A 100 -6.73 -43.52 -12.77
C LEU A 100 -7.04 -44.77 -11.94
N ARG A 101 -6.19 -45.05 -10.96
CA ARG A 101 -6.38 -46.13 -9.99
C ARG A 101 -7.18 -45.64 -8.80
N ILE A 102 -8.28 -46.33 -8.52
CA ILE A 102 -9.22 -46.01 -7.45
C ILE A 102 -9.29 -47.19 -6.49
N THR A 103 -9.12 -46.90 -5.20
CA THR A 103 -9.26 -47.88 -4.12
C THR A 103 -10.35 -47.40 -3.20
N SER A 104 -11.43 -48.17 -3.09
CA SER A 104 -12.55 -47.89 -2.18
C SER A 104 -13.19 -49.19 -1.69
N ALA A 105 -13.75 -49.16 -0.48
CA ALA A 105 -14.50 -50.27 0.09
C ALA A 105 -15.96 -50.33 -0.37
N THR A 106 -16.47 -49.24 -0.97
CA THR A 106 -17.84 -49.13 -1.50
C THR A 106 -17.81 -48.69 -2.96
N PRO A 107 -18.85 -49.00 -3.75
CA PRO A 107 -18.96 -48.49 -5.11
C PRO A 107 -18.90 -46.96 -5.15
N VAL A 108 -18.18 -46.41 -6.12
CA VAL A 108 -18.10 -44.95 -6.37
C VAL A 108 -18.37 -44.64 -7.84
N ALA A 109 -18.97 -43.49 -8.10
CA ALA A 109 -19.17 -43.01 -9.47
C ALA A 109 -18.00 -42.12 -9.88
N VAL A 110 -17.35 -42.42 -11.00
CA VAL A 110 -16.15 -41.73 -11.48
C VAL A 110 -16.48 -41.07 -12.79
N ARG A 111 -16.37 -39.75 -12.82
CA ARG A 111 -16.63 -38.95 -13.99
C ARG A 111 -15.38 -38.21 -14.41
N LEU A 112 -15.01 -38.30 -15.67
CA LEU A 112 -13.99 -37.45 -16.27
C LEU A 112 -14.69 -36.26 -16.92
N ASP A 113 -14.58 -35.07 -16.36
CA ASP A 113 -15.29 -33.90 -16.89
C ASP A 113 -14.67 -33.36 -18.17
N ARG A 114 -13.34 -33.36 -18.24
CA ARG A 114 -12.61 -32.87 -19.41
C ARG A 114 -11.20 -33.45 -19.49
N VAL A 115 -10.74 -33.56 -20.74
CA VAL A 115 -9.34 -33.71 -21.12
C VAL A 115 -9.06 -32.56 -22.07
N VAL A 116 -8.10 -31.70 -21.73
CA VAL A 116 -7.71 -30.54 -22.55
C VAL A 116 -6.29 -30.80 -23.06
N PRO A 117 -6.12 -31.20 -24.34
CA PRO A 117 -4.81 -31.41 -24.94
C PRO A 117 -3.93 -30.15 -24.91
N PRO A 118 -2.59 -30.27 -24.98
CA PRO A 118 -1.69 -29.11 -24.96
C PRO A 118 -2.04 -28.04 -26.01
N GLY A 119 -2.45 -28.45 -27.22
CA GLY A 119 -2.83 -27.52 -28.29
C GLY A 119 -4.13 -26.75 -28.04
N GLU A 120 -4.97 -27.20 -27.10
CA GLU A 120 -6.21 -26.54 -26.70
C GLU A 120 -6.07 -25.80 -25.36
N GLN A 121 -4.93 -25.95 -24.67
CA GLN A 121 -4.63 -25.20 -23.46
C GLN A 121 -4.21 -23.79 -23.85
N ILE A 122 -5.20 -22.90 -23.88
CA ILE A 122 -5.00 -21.48 -24.18
C ILE A 122 -4.70 -20.77 -22.84
N PRO A 123 -3.54 -20.13 -22.70
CA PRO A 123 -3.27 -19.26 -21.54
C PRO A 123 -4.38 -18.20 -21.42
N PRO A 124 -4.80 -17.83 -20.20
CA PRO A 124 -5.75 -16.74 -20.04
C PRO A 124 -5.22 -15.48 -20.73
N GLU A 125 -6.11 -14.77 -21.42
CA GLU A 125 -5.75 -13.54 -22.11
C GLU A 125 -5.21 -12.53 -21.09
N ARG A 126 -4.07 -11.92 -21.42
CA ARG A 126 -3.43 -10.94 -20.55
C ARG A 126 -4.24 -9.65 -20.58
N ALA A 127 -4.96 -9.38 -19.50
CA ALA A 127 -5.73 -8.14 -19.36
C ALA A 127 -4.80 -6.99 -18.92
N PHE A 128 -4.84 -5.88 -19.65
CA PHE A 128 -4.14 -4.65 -19.29
C PHE A 128 -5.12 -3.61 -18.78
N LEU A 129 -4.81 -2.98 -17.64
CA LEU A 129 -5.64 -1.88 -17.11
C LEU A 129 -5.58 -0.64 -18.00
N SER A 130 -4.42 -0.36 -18.60
CA SER A 130 -4.19 0.80 -19.46
C SER A 130 -4.58 0.48 -20.91
N PRO A 131 -5.55 1.20 -21.50
CA PRO A 131 -5.87 1.11 -22.93
C PRO A 131 -4.65 1.33 -23.82
N ARG A 132 -3.76 2.29 -23.49
CA ARG A 132 -2.53 2.53 -24.24
C ARG A 132 -1.55 1.35 -24.19
N ILE A 133 -1.41 0.70 -23.04
CA ILE A 133 -0.59 -0.53 -22.94
C ILE A 133 -1.23 -1.67 -23.73
N ALA A 134 -2.55 -1.83 -23.65
CA ALA A 134 -3.27 -2.85 -24.44
C ALA A 134 -3.04 -2.66 -25.95
N ALA A 135 -3.20 -1.44 -26.45
CA ALA A 135 -2.96 -1.11 -27.85
C ALA A 135 -1.50 -1.36 -28.26
N MET A 136 -0.53 -1.05 -27.39
CA MET A 136 0.87 -1.33 -27.65
C MET A 136 1.16 -2.84 -27.66
N ALA A 137 0.54 -3.63 -26.79
CA ALA A 137 0.64 -5.09 -26.80
C ALA A 137 0.14 -5.68 -28.13
N GLU A 138 -1.00 -5.17 -28.63
CA GLU A 138 -1.53 -5.57 -29.94
C GLU A 138 -0.56 -5.21 -31.08
N SER A 139 0.00 -3.99 -31.07
CA SER A 139 1.03 -3.57 -32.03
C SER A 139 2.26 -4.48 -32.02
N LEU A 140 2.76 -4.84 -30.84
CA LEU A 140 3.89 -5.78 -30.71
C LEU A 140 3.54 -7.16 -31.27
N SER A 141 2.32 -7.66 -31.07
CA SER A 141 1.89 -8.94 -31.64
C SER A 141 1.82 -8.94 -33.17
N ARG A 142 1.67 -7.76 -33.79
CA ARG A 142 1.77 -7.55 -35.25
C ARG A 142 3.21 -7.32 -35.74
N GLY A 143 4.20 -7.31 -34.84
CA GLY A 143 5.61 -7.10 -35.17
C GLY A 143 6.02 -5.63 -35.34
N GLU A 144 5.22 -4.69 -34.85
CA GLU A 144 5.56 -3.26 -34.83
C GLU A 144 6.60 -2.94 -33.74
N ASP A 145 7.36 -1.85 -33.89
CA ASP A 145 8.34 -1.38 -32.89
C ASP A 145 7.71 -0.46 -31.82
N THR A 146 8.49 -0.05 -30.82
CA THR A 146 8.04 0.81 -29.71
C THR A 146 8.35 2.30 -29.91
N GLU A 147 8.93 2.72 -31.05
CA GLU A 147 9.41 4.09 -31.22
C GLU A 147 8.28 5.11 -31.31
N ALA A 148 7.18 4.75 -31.99
CA ALA A 148 6.01 5.62 -32.06
C ALA A 148 5.39 5.86 -30.66
N PHE A 149 5.29 4.79 -29.86
CA PHE A 149 4.81 4.85 -28.48
C PHE A 149 5.70 5.77 -27.63
N TRP A 150 7.02 5.57 -27.64
CA TRP A 150 7.93 6.40 -26.84
C TRP A 150 7.98 7.86 -27.27
N ARG A 151 7.77 8.15 -28.57
CA ARG A 151 7.63 9.53 -29.06
C ARG A 151 6.37 10.19 -28.50
N GLU A 152 5.26 9.45 -28.46
CA GLU A 152 4.02 9.92 -27.85
C GLU A 152 4.20 10.16 -26.34
N VAL A 153 4.77 9.18 -25.61
CA VAL A 153 5.02 9.28 -24.16
C VAL A 153 5.93 10.48 -23.85
N GLY A 154 6.98 10.72 -24.63
CA GLY A 154 7.83 11.91 -24.46
C GLY A 154 7.06 13.23 -24.68
N ALA A 155 6.09 13.23 -25.60
CA ALA A 155 5.25 14.38 -25.89
C ALA A 155 4.11 14.59 -24.87
N SER A 156 3.65 13.56 -24.16
CA SER A 156 2.65 13.68 -23.08
C SER A 156 3.28 13.86 -21.69
N GLY A 157 4.44 13.24 -21.47
CA GLY A 157 5.06 13.05 -20.16
C GLY A 157 4.51 11.81 -19.44
N THR A 158 5.10 11.52 -18.27
CA THR A 158 4.76 10.39 -17.40
C THR A 158 4.39 10.83 -15.97
N PRO A 159 3.65 10.01 -15.20
CA PRO A 159 3.02 8.76 -15.63
C PRO A 159 1.91 9.02 -16.66
N LEU A 160 1.53 8.01 -17.43
CA LEU A 160 0.32 8.13 -18.26
C LEU A 160 -0.88 8.23 -17.34
N VAL A 161 -1.79 9.13 -17.69
CA VAL A 161 -3.06 9.35 -16.98
C VAL A 161 -4.18 9.12 -17.98
N GLU A 162 -5.01 8.12 -17.70
CA GLU A 162 -6.14 7.74 -18.55
C GLU A 162 -7.42 7.76 -17.72
N ASP A 163 -8.55 8.15 -18.32
CA ASP A 163 -9.83 8.12 -17.63
C ASP A 163 -10.27 6.66 -17.37
N ALA A 164 -10.96 6.44 -16.25
CA ALA A 164 -11.51 5.15 -15.86
C ALA A 164 -13.03 5.27 -15.60
N ALA A 165 -13.56 4.59 -14.58
CA ALA A 165 -14.93 4.82 -14.13
C ALA A 165 -15.08 6.23 -13.52
N GLU A 166 -16.31 6.67 -13.30
CA GLU A 166 -16.60 7.97 -12.67
C GLU A 166 -15.87 8.11 -11.32
N GLY A 167 -15.12 9.19 -11.14
CA GLY A 167 -14.32 9.43 -9.93
C GLY A 167 -12.98 8.69 -9.88
N GLU A 168 -12.60 7.96 -10.94
CA GLU A 168 -11.36 7.19 -11.01
C GLU A 168 -10.50 7.55 -12.23
N ALA A 169 -9.22 7.26 -12.13
CA ALA A 169 -8.25 7.35 -13.21
C ALA A 169 -7.34 6.11 -13.21
N ILE A 170 -6.78 5.79 -14.37
CA ILE A 170 -5.69 4.83 -14.52
C ILE A 170 -4.37 5.60 -14.57
N LEU A 171 -3.46 5.26 -13.65
CA LEU A 171 -2.08 5.72 -13.65
C LEU A 171 -1.17 4.61 -14.15
N THR A 172 -0.43 4.86 -15.22
CA THR A 172 0.56 3.92 -15.75
C THR A 172 1.96 4.50 -15.68
N PHE A 173 2.77 3.89 -14.83
CA PHE A 173 4.17 4.21 -14.65
C PHE A 173 4.97 3.46 -15.71
N LEU A 174 5.98 4.13 -16.28
CA LEU A 174 6.74 3.63 -17.42
C LEU A 174 8.23 3.78 -17.19
N TRP A 175 9.01 2.83 -17.72
CA TRP A 175 10.46 2.97 -17.81
C TRP A 175 10.98 2.37 -19.11
N ARG A 176 11.94 3.06 -19.75
CA ARG A 176 12.63 2.60 -20.97
C ARG A 176 14.08 2.25 -20.64
N GLY A 177 14.56 1.11 -21.13
CA GLY A 177 16.00 0.81 -21.15
C GLY A 177 16.60 0.20 -19.87
N ALA A 178 15.79 -0.30 -18.94
CA ALA A 178 16.30 -1.19 -17.88
C ALA A 178 16.58 -2.59 -18.45
N SER A 179 17.65 -3.23 -17.99
CA SER A 179 18.10 -4.52 -18.49
C SER A 179 17.43 -5.70 -17.77
N ARG A 180 17.17 -5.57 -16.47
CA ARG A 180 16.77 -6.69 -15.60
C ARG A 180 15.40 -6.49 -14.96
N ASN A 181 15.18 -5.35 -14.33
CA ASN A 181 13.98 -5.10 -13.53
C ASN A 181 13.79 -3.59 -13.30
N VAL A 182 12.58 -3.20 -12.88
CA VAL A 182 12.29 -1.83 -12.43
C VAL A 182 11.34 -1.90 -11.24
N ARG A 183 11.61 -1.14 -10.18
CA ARG A 183 10.69 -0.92 -9.06
C ARG A 183 10.11 0.48 -9.05
N LEU A 184 8.84 0.59 -8.68
CA LEU A 184 8.19 1.82 -8.28
C LEU A 184 8.44 2.04 -6.78
N PHE A 185 9.03 3.17 -6.41
CA PHE A 185 9.19 3.59 -5.02
C PHE A 185 8.22 4.74 -4.71
N GLY A 186 7.23 4.46 -3.86
CA GLY A 186 6.16 5.40 -3.52
C GLY A 186 4.77 4.89 -3.95
N GLY A 187 3.81 5.81 -4.01
CA GLY A 187 2.42 5.51 -4.32
C GLY A 187 2.18 5.09 -5.79
N PRO A 188 1.00 4.54 -6.12
CA PRO A 188 -0.16 4.38 -5.24
C PRO A 188 -0.19 3.03 -4.49
N SER A 189 0.95 2.34 -4.41
CA SER A 189 1.09 1.08 -3.65
C SER A 189 1.72 1.29 -2.29
N ASN A 190 1.45 0.37 -1.35
CA ASN A 190 2.21 0.30 -0.11
C ASN A 190 3.51 -0.52 -0.26
N ASP A 191 3.68 -1.41 -1.25
CA ASP A 191 4.77 -2.42 -1.24
C ASP A 191 5.93 -2.23 -2.24
N HIS A 192 6.08 -1.02 -2.80
CA HIS A 192 7.10 -0.70 -3.82
C HIS A 192 7.09 -1.69 -5.00
N GLU A 193 6.05 -1.60 -5.82
CA GLU A 193 5.71 -2.59 -6.86
C GLU A 193 6.80 -2.80 -7.92
N TRP A 194 6.94 -4.05 -8.36
CA TRP A 194 7.67 -4.36 -9.57
C TRP A 194 6.87 -3.92 -10.80
N LEU A 195 7.56 -3.26 -11.73
CA LEU A 195 7.05 -3.10 -13.08
C LEU A 195 7.27 -4.40 -13.85
N GLU A 196 6.33 -4.71 -14.72
CA GLU A 196 6.42 -5.83 -15.64
C GLU A 196 6.93 -5.35 -17.00
N ARG A 197 7.63 -6.23 -17.70
CA ARG A 197 8.05 -5.99 -19.07
C ARG A 197 6.89 -6.32 -20.02
N LEU A 198 6.60 -5.42 -20.95
CA LEU A 198 5.62 -5.66 -22.01
C LEU A 198 6.26 -6.57 -23.05
N ASP A 199 5.99 -7.87 -22.91
CA ASP A 199 6.55 -8.95 -23.71
C ASP A 199 8.09 -8.84 -23.84
N GLY A 200 8.63 -8.97 -25.05
CA GLY A 200 10.06 -8.84 -25.33
C GLY A 200 10.54 -7.40 -25.55
N SER A 201 9.69 -6.38 -25.35
CA SER A 201 9.96 -4.99 -25.72
C SER A 201 10.80 -4.21 -24.70
N ASP A 202 11.14 -2.96 -24.99
CA ASP A 202 11.86 -2.08 -24.05
C ASP A 202 10.96 -1.32 -23.07
N ILE A 203 9.67 -1.68 -23.01
CA ILE A 203 8.67 -1.06 -22.15
C ILE A 203 8.53 -1.84 -20.85
N TRP A 204 8.92 -1.20 -19.75
CA TRP A 204 8.56 -1.60 -18.40
C TRP A 204 7.36 -0.78 -17.94
N PHE A 205 6.33 -1.41 -17.39
CA PHE A 205 5.15 -0.68 -16.94
C PHE A 205 4.51 -1.29 -15.69
N LYS A 206 3.71 -0.46 -15.01
CA LYS A 206 2.74 -0.90 -13.98
C LYS A 206 1.58 0.07 -14.00
N SER A 207 0.37 -0.48 -14.04
CA SER A 207 -0.87 0.31 -14.07
C SER A 207 -1.65 0.15 -12.78
N PHE A 208 -2.25 1.23 -12.31
CA PHE A 208 -3.10 1.27 -11.12
C PHE A 208 -4.37 2.02 -11.42
N ARG A 209 -5.49 1.55 -10.84
CA ARG A 209 -6.71 2.34 -10.74
C ARG A 209 -6.69 3.12 -9.43
N VAL A 210 -6.89 4.42 -9.51
CA VAL A 210 -6.83 5.34 -8.36
C VAL A 210 -7.99 6.32 -8.39
N PRO A 211 -8.38 6.93 -7.26
CA PRO A 211 -9.29 8.06 -7.27
C PRO A 211 -8.75 9.21 -8.14
N ASP A 212 -9.61 9.88 -8.89
CA ASP A 212 -9.23 10.99 -9.79
C ASP A 212 -8.82 12.29 -9.05
N GLY A 213 -8.94 12.26 -7.72
CA GLY A 213 -8.40 13.24 -6.78
C GLY A 213 -7.01 12.89 -6.23
N ALA A 214 -6.33 11.88 -6.78
CA ALA A 214 -5.06 11.44 -6.24
C ALA A 214 -3.92 12.46 -6.42
N ARG A 215 -3.05 12.52 -5.40
CA ARG A 215 -1.77 13.23 -5.41
C ARG A 215 -0.70 12.37 -4.76
N LEU A 216 0.44 12.22 -5.43
CA LEU A 216 1.57 11.47 -4.90
C LEU A 216 2.89 11.89 -5.54
N SER A 217 3.98 11.64 -4.83
CA SER A 217 5.34 11.61 -5.30
C SER A 217 5.83 10.16 -5.45
N TYR A 218 6.74 9.95 -6.38
CA TYR A 218 7.32 8.64 -6.66
C TYR A 218 8.74 8.75 -7.22
N LYS A 219 9.45 7.63 -7.18
CA LYS A 219 10.69 7.39 -7.92
C LYS A 219 10.61 6.06 -8.66
N LEU A 220 11.42 5.92 -9.71
CA LEU A 220 11.63 4.66 -10.41
C LEU A 220 13.04 4.17 -10.13
N ALA A 221 13.18 2.88 -9.91
CA ALA A 221 14.44 2.24 -9.56
C ALA A 221 14.75 1.13 -10.58
N PRO A 222 15.47 1.44 -11.66
CA PRO A 222 15.86 0.45 -12.65
C PRO A 222 17.03 -0.40 -12.16
N ASP A 223 17.07 -1.64 -12.62
CA ASP A 223 18.18 -2.57 -12.46
C ASP A 223 18.61 -2.79 -10.99
N VAL A 224 17.64 -2.78 -10.07
CA VAL A 224 17.83 -2.97 -8.64
C VAL A 224 18.65 -4.25 -8.42
N PRO A 225 19.82 -4.15 -7.74
CA PRO A 225 20.64 -5.32 -7.48
C PRO A 225 19.97 -6.22 -6.44
N ASP A 226 20.02 -7.53 -6.67
CA ASP A 226 19.66 -8.51 -5.64
C ASP A 226 20.86 -8.69 -4.71
N VAL A 227 20.69 -8.23 -3.47
CA VAL A 227 21.75 -8.24 -2.44
C VAL A 227 21.29 -9.12 -1.28
N PRO A 228 22.04 -10.19 -0.94
CA PRO A 228 21.75 -11.00 0.24
C PRO A 228 21.75 -10.13 1.51
N GLY A 229 20.76 -10.31 2.38
CA GLY A 229 20.71 -9.59 3.66
C GLY A 229 19.31 -9.41 4.23
N SER A 230 19.20 -8.52 5.20
CA SER A 230 17.92 -8.15 5.83
C SER A 230 17.05 -7.28 4.91
N SER A 231 15.79 -7.08 5.29
CA SER A 231 14.89 -6.13 4.62
C SER A 231 15.49 -4.72 4.50
N ARG A 232 16.28 -4.29 5.51
CA ARG A 232 17.00 -3.01 5.48
C ARG A 232 18.06 -2.96 4.38
N VAL A 233 18.83 -4.04 4.20
CA VAL A 233 19.85 -4.13 3.13
C VAL A 233 19.18 -4.10 1.76
N ARG A 234 18.12 -4.89 1.56
CA ARG A 234 17.34 -4.87 0.30
C ARG A 234 16.72 -3.50 0.02
N ARG A 235 16.24 -2.80 1.05
CA ARG A 235 15.72 -1.44 0.91
C ARG A 235 16.82 -0.44 0.54
N ALA A 236 18.03 -0.59 1.08
CA ALA A 236 19.16 0.25 0.69
C ALA A 236 19.56 0.02 -0.78
N ALA A 237 19.55 -1.23 -1.25
CA ALA A 237 19.79 -1.57 -2.65
C ALA A 237 18.75 -0.93 -3.60
N LEU A 238 17.47 -0.95 -3.21
CA LEU A 238 16.41 -0.22 -3.91
C LEU A 238 16.71 1.28 -3.98
N LEU A 239 16.99 1.92 -2.84
CA LEU A 239 17.26 3.35 -2.79
C LEU A 239 18.49 3.77 -3.60
N ALA A 240 19.50 2.89 -3.73
CA ALA A 240 20.71 3.18 -4.49
C ALA A 240 20.46 3.40 -6.00
N THR A 241 19.33 2.93 -6.52
CA THR A 241 18.94 3.10 -7.93
C THR A 241 17.69 3.95 -8.13
N ALA A 242 16.97 4.25 -7.05
CA ALA A 242 15.76 5.07 -7.08
C ALA A 242 16.06 6.51 -7.52
N GLN A 243 15.38 6.96 -8.56
CA GLN A 243 15.58 8.27 -9.18
C GLN A 243 14.27 8.82 -9.75
N ALA A 244 14.26 10.12 -10.03
CA ALA A 244 13.17 10.75 -10.75
C ALA A 244 12.93 10.06 -12.10
N ASP A 245 11.64 9.94 -12.44
CA ASP A 245 11.18 9.52 -13.76
C ASP A 245 11.63 10.55 -14.82
N PRO A 246 12.46 10.15 -15.80
CA PRO A 246 13.03 11.07 -16.78
C PRO A 246 12.01 11.77 -17.67
N LEU A 247 10.79 11.21 -17.81
CA LEU A 247 9.73 11.77 -18.65
C LEU A 247 8.66 12.51 -17.84
N ASN A 248 8.81 12.59 -16.52
CA ASN A 248 7.88 13.33 -15.68
C ASN A 248 8.10 14.84 -15.84
N ARG A 249 6.99 15.60 -15.88
CA ARG A 249 7.00 17.05 -16.13
C ARG A 249 6.92 17.91 -14.87
N THR A 250 6.81 17.27 -13.71
CA THR A 250 6.56 17.93 -12.44
C THR A 250 7.53 17.41 -11.38
N PRO A 251 8.85 17.64 -11.57
CA PRO A 251 9.86 17.23 -10.62
C PRO A 251 9.74 17.96 -9.28
N TRP A 252 10.11 17.28 -8.20
CA TRP A 252 10.04 17.83 -6.85
C TRP A 252 11.17 17.30 -5.93
N PRO A 253 11.97 18.18 -5.31
CA PRO A 253 12.05 19.62 -5.60
C PRO A 253 12.64 19.85 -7.00
N ALA A 254 12.17 20.89 -7.70
CA ALA A 254 12.69 21.26 -9.02
C ALA A 254 14.18 21.67 -8.98
N THR A 255 14.66 22.11 -7.82
CA THR A 255 16.03 22.54 -7.54
C THR A 255 16.92 21.43 -6.99
N ALA A 256 16.48 20.17 -7.01
CA ALA A 256 17.28 19.04 -6.56
C ALA A 256 18.65 19.02 -7.28
N ILE A 257 19.71 18.68 -6.52
CA ILE A 257 21.09 18.67 -7.04
C ILE A 257 21.33 17.62 -8.13
N ASP A 258 20.52 16.55 -8.13
CA ASP A 258 20.55 15.49 -9.13
C ASP A 258 19.22 14.71 -9.14
N ARG A 259 19.09 13.78 -10.10
CA ARG A 259 17.91 12.92 -10.27
C ARG A 259 17.68 11.94 -9.10
N PHE A 260 18.69 11.61 -8.31
CA PHE A 260 18.58 10.68 -7.17
C PHE A 260 18.06 11.39 -5.93
N ASN A 261 18.25 12.70 -5.84
CA ASN A 261 17.69 13.58 -4.80
C ASN A 261 16.35 14.21 -5.21
N GLN A 262 15.90 13.97 -6.44
CA GLN A 262 14.61 14.42 -6.97
C GLN A 262 13.57 13.29 -6.97
N SER A 263 12.33 13.63 -6.67
CA SER A 263 11.15 12.79 -6.89
C SER A 263 10.35 13.31 -8.08
N SER A 264 9.58 12.44 -8.70
CA SER A 264 8.56 12.80 -9.68
C SER A 264 7.22 12.92 -8.98
N THR A 265 6.33 13.75 -9.50
CA THR A 265 5.01 13.94 -8.89
C THR A 265 3.89 13.75 -9.89
N VAL A 266 2.72 13.38 -9.39
CA VAL A 266 1.48 13.40 -10.14
C VAL A 266 0.39 14.02 -9.27
N THR A 267 -0.36 14.95 -9.87
CA THR A 267 -1.54 15.58 -9.27
C THR A 267 -2.66 15.46 -10.28
N LEU A 268 -3.68 14.68 -9.94
CA LEU A 268 -4.82 14.46 -10.83
C LEU A 268 -5.80 15.63 -10.82
N LYS A 269 -6.66 15.67 -11.83
CA LYS A 269 -7.56 16.79 -12.15
C LYS A 269 -8.41 17.27 -10.96
N ASN A 270 -8.87 16.34 -10.12
CA ASN A 270 -9.74 16.63 -8.99
C ASN A 270 -9.00 16.59 -7.64
N ALA A 271 -7.66 16.62 -7.66
CA ALA A 271 -6.88 16.59 -6.44
C ALA A 271 -7.15 17.85 -5.61
N PRO A 272 -7.47 17.73 -4.31
CA PRO A 272 -7.78 18.88 -3.49
C PRO A 272 -6.65 19.94 -3.51
N PRO A 273 -7.00 21.23 -3.39
CA PRO A 273 -5.99 22.26 -3.20
C PRO A 273 -5.18 21.97 -1.93
N GLN A 274 -3.92 22.41 -1.92
CA GLN A 274 -3.10 22.40 -0.71
C GLN A 274 -2.92 23.84 -0.24
N PRO A 275 -3.71 24.28 0.76
CA PRO A 275 -3.66 25.63 1.30
C PRO A 275 -2.23 26.07 1.64
N GLY A 276 -1.89 27.33 1.38
CA GLY A 276 -0.57 27.87 1.70
C GLY A 276 0.57 27.39 0.81
N THR A 277 0.36 26.44 -0.12
CA THR A 277 1.44 25.99 -1.01
C THR A 277 2.03 27.16 -1.80
N PRO A 278 3.36 27.38 -1.79
CA PRO A 278 3.96 28.53 -2.45
C PRO A 278 3.80 28.46 -3.98
N THR A 279 3.41 29.58 -4.59
CA THR A 279 3.37 29.77 -6.07
C THR A 279 4.36 30.84 -6.55
N GLY A 280 5.27 31.29 -5.68
CA GLY A 280 6.24 32.38 -5.91
C GLY A 280 7.11 32.60 -4.67
N THR A 281 8.01 33.58 -4.69
CA THR A 281 8.85 33.94 -3.53
C THR A 281 8.00 34.54 -2.41
N ALA A 282 8.00 33.91 -1.24
CA ALA A 282 7.34 34.42 -0.03
C ALA A 282 7.94 35.76 0.43
N ALA A 283 7.19 36.50 1.26
CA ALA A 283 7.75 37.61 2.01
C ALA A 283 8.80 37.07 2.99
N ASP A 284 9.90 37.81 3.18
CA ASP A 284 11.07 37.42 3.98
C ASP A 284 10.68 37.09 5.44
N PRO A 285 10.53 35.83 5.89
CA PRO A 285 10.08 35.56 7.27
C PRO A 285 11.22 35.65 8.29
N VAL A 286 10.92 35.71 9.59
CA VAL A 286 11.96 35.65 10.63
C VAL A 286 12.26 34.20 10.95
N MET A 287 13.50 33.80 10.66
CA MET A 287 14.05 32.50 11.02
C MET A 287 15.12 32.69 12.09
N ALA A 288 14.93 32.05 13.24
CA ALA A 288 15.91 32.03 14.32
C ALA A 288 16.32 30.59 14.64
N ARG A 289 17.58 30.40 15.02
CA ARG A 289 18.08 29.09 15.50
C ARG A 289 18.45 29.17 16.97
N MET A 290 18.17 28.09 17.68
CA MET A 290 18.63 27.90 19.05
C MET A 290 19.13 26.48 19.28
N THR A 291 20.25 26.36 19.97
CA THR A 291 20.72 25.08 20.45
C THR A 291 19.87 24.64 21.63
N PHE A 292 19.22 23.49 21.50
CA PHE A 292 18.54 22.83 22.59
C PHE A 292 19.46 21.73 23.15
N HIS A 293 19.94 21.92 24.38
CA HIS A 293 20.60 20.88 25.16
C HIS A 293 19.57 20.22 26.08
N SER A 294 19.46 18.90 26.01
CA SER A 294 18.54 18.13 26.84
C SER A 294 19.32 17.20 27.75
N ASP A 295 19.19 17.42 29.05
CA ASP A 295 19.77 16.55 30.07
C ASP A 295 19.03 15.20 30.07
N ARG A 296 17.69 15.22 29.94
CA ARG A 296 16.86 14.01 29.86
C ARG A 296 17.19 13.13 28.65
N LEU A 297 17.46 13.73 27.49
CA LEU A 297 17.75 13.00 26.26
C LEU A 297 19.24 12.72 26.04
N GLY A 298 20.11 13.36 26.83
CA GLY A 298 21.56 13.23 26.72
C GLY A 298 22.11 13.64 25.35
N ASN A 299 21.46 14.58 24.68
CA ASN A 299 21.86 15.06 23.37
C ASN A 299 21.56 16.54 23.16
N SER A 300 21.99 17.07 22.02
CA SER A 300 21.71 18.44 21.62
C SER A 300 21.29 18.50 20.17
N ARG A 301 20.42 19.45 19.84
CA ARG A 301 19.96 19.70 18.48
C ARG A 301 19.70 21.17 18.22
N GLU A 302 19.88 21.58 16.97
CA GLU A 302 19.54 22.93 16.52
C GLU A 302 18.04 23.01 16.22
N ILE A 303 17.30 23.71 17.08
CA ILE A 303 15.88 23.99 16.88
C ILE A 303 15.75 25.21 15.98
N THR A 304 14.89 25.11 14.97
CA THR A 304 14.56 26.24 14.11
C THR A 304 13.22 26.83 14.54
N LEU A 305 13.22 28.11 14.85
CA LEU A 305 12.03 28.90 15.16
C LEU A 305 11.66 29.73 13.93
N PHE A 306 10.39 29.65 13.53
CA PHE A 306 9.82 30.45 12.46
C PHE A 306 8.60 31.21 12.98
N HIS A 307 8.44 32.46 12.57
CA HIS A 307 7.20 33.19 12.76
C HIS A 307 7.03 34.34 11.74
N PRO A 308 5.78 34.81 11.51
CA PRO A 308 5.52 36.01 10.72
C PRO A 308 6.26 37.24 11.27
N ARG A 309 6.69 38.15 10.39
CA ARG A 309 7.27 39.44 10.81
C ARG A 309 6.24 40.24 11.63
N GLY A 310 6.70 40.84 12.73
CA GLY A 310 5.85 41.67 13.57
C GLY A 310 4.87 40.90 14.47
N MET A 311 5.05 39.59 14.64
CA MET A 311 4.31 38.80 15.62
C MET A 311 4.34 39.46 17.01
N ASP A 312 3.17 39.70 17.62
CA ASP A 312 3.07 40.10 19.03
C ASP A 312 3.02 38.83 19.89
N PRO A 313 4.02 38.58 20.76
CA PRO A 313 4.05 37.41 21.62
C PRO A 313 2.92 37.40 22.67
N ARG A 314 2.17 38.50 22.80
CA ARG A 314 1.03 38.65 23.71
C ARG A 314 -0.32 38.55 22.99
N ASP A 315 -0.36 38.32 21.68
CA ASP A 315 -1.63 38.07 20.99
C ASP A 315 -2.24 36.78 21.59
N PRO A 316 -3.43 36.84 22.22
CA PRO A 316 -4.08 35.66 22.77
C PRO A 316 -4.43 34.62 21.70
N ARG A 317 -4.36 35.01 20.42
CA ARG A 317 -4.58 34.13 19.28
C ARG A 317 -3.28 33.51 18.76
N LEU A 318 -2.11 33.83 19.30
CA LEU A 318 -0.86 33.20 18.87
C LEU A 318 -0.94 31.68 19.04
N VAL A 319 -0.65 30.95 17.96
CA VAL A 319 -0.52 29.48 17.98
C VAL A 319 0.96 29.11 18.09
N VAL A 320 1.29 28.17 18.98
CA VAL A 320 2.64 27.61 19.08
C VAL A 320 2.62 26.18 18.54
N ALA A 321 3.27 25.96 17.39
CA ALA A 321 3.27 24.68 16.70
C ALA A 321 4.64 23.99 16.81
N PHE A 322 4.70 22.91 17.59
CA PHE A 322 5.85 22.03 17.67
C PHE A 322 5.76 20.99 16.56
N ILE A 323 6.65 21.09 15.56
CA ILE A 323 6.60 20.27 14.35
C ILE A 323 7.80 19.33 14.33
N PHE A 324 7.54 18.04 14.40
CA PHE A 324 8.56 17.00 14.32
C PHE A 324 9.08 16.80 12.89
N ASP A 325 10.27 16.21 12.76
CA ASP A 325 10.99 16.09 11.49
C ASP A 325 11.23 17.47 10.85
N GLY A 326 11.73 18.41 11.65
CA GLY A 326 11.92 19.82 11.28
C GLY A 326 12.70 20.04 9.99
N GLU A 327 13.66 19.17 9.67
CA GLU A 327 14.37 19.16 8.39
C GLU A 327 13.43 18.94 7.19
N ALA A 328 12.50 17.98 7.29
CA ALA A 328 11.52 17.73 6.23
C ALA A 328 10.42 18.80 6.22
N ALA A 329 10.07 19.37 7.38
CA ALA A 329 9.17 20.50 7.45
C ALA A 329 9.69 21.72 6.66
N LEU A 330 11.00 21.97 6.72
CA LEU A 330 11.66 23.01 5.93
C LEU A 330 11.77 22.64 4.45
N GLU A 331 12.41 21.51 4.17
CA GLU A 331 12.86 21.19 2.81
C GLU A 331 11.76 20.64 1.90
N GLN A 332 10.81 19.91 2.46
CA GLN A 332 9.79 19.19 1.70
C GLN A 332 8.42 19.85 1.86
N MET A 333 7.99 20.12 3.08
CA MET A 333 6.66 20.70 3.33
C MET A 333 6.61 22.22 3.15
N GLN A 334 7.77 22.91 3.12
CA GLN A 334 7.86 24.38 3.00
C GLN A 334 6.99 25.09 4.04
N VAL A 335 7.06 24.62 5.29
CA VAL A 335 6.23 25.12 6.39
C VAL A 335 6.32 26.64 6.61
N PRO A 336 7.51 27.27 6.61
CA PRO A 336 7.62 28.72 6.72
C PRO A 336 6.72 29.49 5.74
N ASP A 337 6.88 29.23 4.45
CA ASP A 337 6.13 29.93 3.40
C ASP A 337 4.63 29.63 3.47
N MET A 338 4.28 28.39 3.83
CA MET A 338 2.89 27.99 4.05
C MET A 338 2.24 28.79 5.17
N LEU A 339 2.89 28.89 6.32
CA LEU A 339 2.35 29.59 7.48
C LEU A 339 2.26 31.09 7.25
N ASP A 340 3.29 31.70 6.65
CA ASP A 340 3.29 33.13 6.32
C ASP A 340 2.14 33.46 5.37
N ARG A 341 1.96 32.64 4.33
CA ARG A 341 0.87 32.82 3.37
C ARG A 341 -0.51 32.64 4.01
N LEU A 342 -0.71 31.60 4.81
CA LEU A 342 -2.01 31.36 5.45
C LEU A 342 -2.37 32.46 6.45
N ALA A 343 -1.37 32.99 7.17
CA ALA A 343 -1.56 34.13 8.05
C ALA A 343 -1.88 35.41 7.26
N GLY A 344 -1.15 35.67 6.16
CA GLY A 344 -1.41 36.81 5.28
C GLY A 344 -2.76 36.75 4.56
N GLU A 345 -3.27 35.54 4.29
CA GLU A 345 -4.62 35.29 3.76
C GLU A 345 -5.72 35.38 4.84
N GLY A 346 -5.37 35.57 6.11
CA GLY A 346 -6.33 35.60 7.23
C GLY A 346 -6.96 34.24 7.53
N ARG A 347 -6.38 33.15 7.03
CA ARG A 347 -6.89 31.78 7.22
C ARG A 347 -6.35 31.12 8.48
N LEU A 348 -5.27 31.67 9.03
CA LEU A 348 -4.71 31.31 10.32
C LEU A 348 -4.39 32.59 11.11
N PRO A 349 -4.50 32.55 12.44
CA PRO A 349 -3.83 33.55 13.28
C PRO A 349 -2.30 33.42 13.15
N PRO A 350 -1.51 34.34 13.72
CA PRO A 350 -0.06 34.19 13.76
C PRO A 350 0.36 32.84 14.37
N VAL A 351 1.30 32.16 13.72
CA VAL A 351 1.85 30.87 14.17
C VAL A 351 3.35 31.02 14.44
N LEU A 352 3.77 30.70 15.66
CA LEU A 352 5.17 30.40 15.98
C LEU A 352 5.41 28.90 15.75
N ALA A 353 6.19 28.55 14.74
CA ALA A 353 6.60 27.17 14.50
C ALA A 353 7.95 26.88 15.17
N VAL A 354 7.96 25.83 15.99
CA VAL A 354 9.13 25.23 16.64
C VAL A 354 9.46 23.94 15.89
N LEU A 355 10.39 24.01 14.95
CA LEU A 355 10.76 22.89 14.09
C LEU A 355 11.86 22.07 14.78
N ILE A 356 11.53 20.83 15.15
CA ILE A 356 12.39 19.95 15.93
C ILE A 356 13.00 18.91 14.98
N PRO A 357 14.32 18.91 14.76
CA PRO A 357 14.94 17.91 13.91
C PRO A 357 15.08 16.57 14.64
N SER A 358 15.07 15.50 13.84
CA SER A 358 15.16 14.11 14.34
C SER A 358 16.59 13.62 14.58
N ILE A 359 17.60 14.46 14.31
CA ILE A 359 19.06 14.19 14.35
C ILE A 359 19.49 13.13 13.33
N ASP A 360 19.01 11.90 13.49
CA ASP A 360 19.30 10.77 12.60
C ASP A 360 18.19 9.71 12.71
N GLY A 361 18.17 8.73 11.79
CA GLY A 361 17.11 7.71 11.77
C GLY A 361 17.05 6.79 13.00
N ARG A 362 18.16 6.55 13.71
CA ARG A 362 18.19 5.75 14.95
C ARG A 362 17.63 6.56 16.11
N THR A 363 18.04 7.82 16.22
CA THR A 363 17.54 8.75 17.23
C THR A 363 16.04 8.98 17.06
N ARG A 364 15.58 9.23 15.82
CA ARG A 364 14.15 9.30 15.46
C ARG A 364 13.35 8.09 15.94
N ALA A 365 13.84 6.89 15.65
CA ALA A 365 13.16 5.63 16.00
C ALA A 365 13.17 5.33 17.51
N ARG A 366 14.06 5.96 18.28
CA ARG A 366 14.14 5.84 19.75
C ARG A 366 13.27 6.89 20.45
N GLU A 367 13.24 8.12 19.94
CA GLU A 367 12.65 9.27 20.64
C GLU A 367 11.19 9.51 20.29
N LEU A 368 10.77 9.30 19.05
CA LEU A 368 9.39 9.60 18.65
C LEU A 368 8.34 8.58 19.14
N PRO A 369 8.52 7.26 18.99
CA PRO A 369 7.45 6.32 19.30
C PRO A 369 7.34 6.05 20.81
N GLY A 370 6.30 6.58 21.46
CA GLY A 370 5.90 6.21 22.82
C GLY A 370 6.95 6.45 23.91
N ASN A 371 7.77 7.49 23.77
CA ASN A 371 8.88 7.77 24.69
C ASN A 371 8.52 8.88 25.70
N ASP A 372 8.33 8.47 26.95
CA ASP A 372 8.04 9.37 28.07
C ASP A 372 9.13 10.42 28.33
N GLY A 373 10.42 10.04 28.20
CA GLY A 373 11.53 10.95 28.39
C GLY A 373 11.59 12.05 27.33
N PHE A 374 11.20 11.72 26.09
CA PHE A 374 11.04 12.72 25.02
C PHE A 374 9.89 13.68 25.31
N ALA A 375 8.74 13.16 25.73
CA ALA A 375 7.59 13.99 26.12
C ALA A 375 7.94 14.96 27.26
N ASP A 376 8.65 14.48 28.29
CA ASP A 376 9.07 15.30 29.43
C ASP A 376 10.14 16.33 29.03
N ALA A 377 11.09 15.97 28.15
CA ALA A 377 12.08 16.93 27.64
C ALA A 377 11.42 18.06 26.83
N LEU A 378 10.39 17.76 26.03
CA LEU A 378 9.66 18.79 25.29
C LEU A 378 8.94 19.76 26.23
N ALA A 379 8.24 19.26 27.24
CA ALA A 379 7.44 20.06 28.14
C ALA A 379 8.26 20.81 29.21
N ASP A 380 9.26 20.15 29.81
CA ASP A 380 9.99 20.69 30.96
C ASP A 380 11.29 21.41 30.57
N GLU A 381 11.88 21.10 29.41
CA GLU A 381 13.17 21.66 29.00
C GLU A 381 13.02 22.55 27.75
N LEU A 382 12.41 22.06 26.67
CA LEU A 382 12.35 22.81 25.40
C LEU A 382 11.36 23.97 25.47
N LEU A 383 10.10 23.72 25.87
CA LEU A 383 9.07 24.74 25.90
C LEU A 383 9.46 25.95 26.77
N PRO A 384 10.03 25.80 27.98
CA PRO A 384 10.47 26.95 28.77
C PRO A 384 11.56 27.77 28.08
N GLN A 385 12.50 27.12 27.38
CA GLN A 385 13.54 27.83 26.63
C GLN A 385 12.96 28.59 25.44
N VAL A 386 11.99 28.02 24.72
CA VAL A 386 11.24 28.71 23.66
C VAL A 386 10.46 29.88 24.23
N ALA A 387 9.79 29.70 25.37
CA ALA A 387 9.00 30.73 26.04
C ALA A 387 9.86 31.95 26.43
N VAL A 388 11.00 31.71 27.06
CA VAL A 388 11.97 32.76 27.41
C VAL A 388 12.50 33.46 26.16
N ARG A 389 12.90 32.70 25.14
CA ARG A 389 13.49 33.26 23.93
C ARG A 389 12.52 34.12 23.13
N MET A 390 11.25 33.72 23.09
CA MET A 390 10.21 34.41 22.31
C MET A 390 9.39 35.40 23.14
N GLY A 391 9.58 35.44 24.47
CA GLY A 391 8.80 36.29 25.36
C GLY A 391 7.31 35.94 25.40
N ILE A 392 6.97 34.67 25.20
CA ILE A 392 5.58 34.19 25.10
C ILE A 392 5.14 33.52 26.42
N LEU A 393 3.83 33.49 26.63
CA LEU A 393 3.17 32.61 27.59
C LEU A 393 2.31 31.60 26.81
N PRO A 394 2.80 30.38 26.57
CA PRO A 394 2.07 29.39 25.78
C PRO A 394 0.77 28.97 26.46
N ASP A 395 -0.37 29.15 25.78
CA ASP A 395 -1.65 28.57 26.17
C ASP A 395 -1.73 27.13 25.65
N PRO A 396 -1.96 26.10 26.49
CA PRO A 396 -2.14 24.73 26.04
C PRO A 396 -3.23 24.60 24.97
N ALA A 397 -4.32 25.37 25.08
CA ALA A 397 -5.41 25.36 24.09
C ALA A 397 -4.98 25.90 22.71
N ARG A 398 -3.85 26.62 22.62
CA ARG A 398 -3.25 27.13 21.37
C ARG A 398 -1.86 26.53 21.09
N THR A 399 -1.46 25.50 21.82
CA THR A 399 -0.19 24.80 21.61
C THR A 399 -0.47 23.44 20.95
N VAL A 400 0.15 23.19 19.80
CA VAL A 400 -0.07 21.99 18.98
C VAL A 400 1.21 21.21 18.75
N LEU A 401 1.12 19.89 18.86
CA LEU A 401 2.13 18.96 18.38
C LEU A 401 1.71 18.46 17.00
N ALA A 402 2.60 18.57 16.01
CA ALA A 402 2.35 18.13 14.66
C ALA A 402 3.47 17.23 14.14
N GLY A 403 3.10 16.18 13.42
CA GLY A 403 4.10 15.30 12.81
C GLY A 403 3.49 14.25 11.90
N ALA A 404 4.37 13.62 11.10
CA ALA A 404 4.01 12.55 10.19
C ALA A 404 4.58 11.20 10.66
N SER A 405 3.89 10.08 10.39
CA SER A 405 4.41 8.74 10.71
C SER A 405 4.67 8.59 12.22
N TYR A 406 5.88 8.21 12.64
CA TYR A 406 6.28 8.26 14.06
C TYR A 406 6.12 9.63 14.69
N GLY A 407 6.24 10.74 13.96
CA GLY A 407 5.92 12.06 14.48
C GLY A 407 4.44 12.25 14.80
N GLY A 408 3.54 11.63 14.03
CA GLY A 408 2.10 11.66 14.32
C GLY A 408 1.75 10.83 15.56
N LEU A 409 2.38 9.66 15.70
CA LEU A 409 2.32 8.87 16.93
C LEU A 409 2.89 9.65 18.13
N ALA A 410 4.07 10.25 17.98
CA ALA A 410 4.71 11.06 19.02
C ALA A 410 3.80 12.20 19.47
N ALA A 411 3.14 12.88 18.53
CA ALA A 411 2.22 13.97 18.85
C ALA A 411 1.08 13.50 19.76
N ALA A 412 0.50 12.32 19.47
CA ALA A 412 -0.52 11.73 20.31
C ALA A 412 0.01 11.28 21.69
N THR A 413 1.16 10.59 21.74
CA THR A 413 1.72 10.06 23.00
C THR A 413 2.23 11.17 23.92
N VAL A 414 2.85 12.22 23.36
CA VAL A 414 3.32 13.38 24.13
C VAL A 414 2.12 14.15 24.69
N ALA A 415 1.08 14.42 23.89
CA ALA A 415 -0.13 15.10 24.37
C ALA A 415 -0.90 14.27 25.40
N LEU A 416 -0.94 12.93 25.24
CA LEU A 416 -1.54 12.04 26.23
C LEU A 416 -0.85 12.18 27.60
N ARG A 417 0.49 12.29 27.59
CA ARG A 417 1.29 12.42 28.81
C ARG A 417 1.25 13.82 29.40
N ARG A 418 1.31 14.86 28.56
CA ARG A 418 1.47 16.27 28.94
C ARG A 418 0.31 17.16 28.43
N PRO A 419 -0.96 16.80 28.72
CA PRO A 419 -2.13 17.54 28.22
C PRO A 419 -2.25 18.96 28.79
N GLU A 420 -1.61 19.22 29.93
CA GLU A 420 -1.53 20.54 30.57
C GLU A 420 -0.60 21.51 29.84
N VAL A 421 0.16 21.02 28.86
CA VAL A 421 1.09 21.80 28.05
C VAL A 421 0.69 21.79 26.57
N PHE A 422 0.35 20.62 26.04
CA PHE A 422 0.03 20.43 24.64
C PHE A 422 -1.44 20.02 24.47
N GLY A 423 -2.31 21.00 24.25
CA GLY A 423 -3.76 20.77 24.15
C GLY A 423 -4.24 20.28 22.78
N ASN A 424 -3.38 20.27 21.76
CA ASN A 424 -3.78 19.94 20.39
C ASN A 424 -2.80 18.97 19.71
N VAL A 425 -3.35 18.03 18.95
CA VAL A 425 -2.60 17.02 18.20
C VAL A 425 -2.96 17.10 16.72
N LEU A 426 -1.95 17.20 15.86
CA LEU A 426 -2.08 17.11 14.42
C LEU A 426 -1.23 15.93 13.92
N SER A 427 -1.88 14.78 13.71
CA SER A 427 -1.19 13.55 13.29
C SER A 427 -1.48 13.23 11.82
N MET A 428 -0.42 13.21 11.01
CA MET A 428 -0.47 12.85 9.60
C MET A 428 0.08 11.44 9.39
N SER A 429 -0.77 10.52 8.95
CA SER A 429 -0.38 9.11 8.73
C SER A 429 0.34 8.51 9.94
N GLY A 430 -0.23 8.75 11.14
CA GLY A 430 0.39 8.35 12.41
C GLY A 430 0.63 6.85 12.46
N SER A 431 1.82 6.43 12.92
CA SER A 431 2.21 5.02 12.99
C SER A 431 1.51 4.25 14.12
N PHE A 432 0.19 4.26 14.15
CA PHE A 432 -0.61 3.65 15.21
C PHE A 432 -0.65 2.12 15.17
N TRP A 433 -0.08 1.50 14.12
CA TRP A 433 0.28 0.08 14.12
C TRP A 433 1.39 -0.26 15.12
N TRP A 434 2.18 0.73 15.54
CA TRP A 434 3.24 0.54 16.53
C TRP A 434 2.65 0.37 17.93
N ALA A 435 3.29 -0.48 18.72
CA ALA A 435 3.03 -0.65 20.15
C ALA A 435 4.37 -0.86 20.86
N PRO A 436 4.49 -0.50 22.15
CA PRO A 436 5.67 -0.85 22.91
C PRO A 436 5.70 -2.36 23.16
N ASP A 437 6.89 -2.96 23.30
CA ASP A 437 7.08 -4.42 23.40
C ASP A 437 6.28 -5.09 24.54
N HIS A 438 5.94 -4.32 25.58
CA HIS A 438 5.18 -4.81 26.73
C HIS A 438 3.66 -4.66 26.57
N ALA A 439 3.18 -4.00 25.51
CA ALA A 439 1.75 -3.83 25.29
C ALA A 439 1.12 -5.17 24.87
N GLN A 440 0.07 -5.55 25.57
CA GLN A 440 -0.83 -6.63 25.17
C GLN A 440 -2.08 -5.98 24.58
N THR A 441 -2.31 -6.18 23.28
CA THR A 441 -3.54 -5.70 22.63
C THR A 441 -4.36 -6.87 22.12
N ASP A 442 -5.68 -6.69 22.10
CA ASP A 442 -6.65 -7.66 21.59
C ASP A 442 -6.87 -7.55 20.07
N GLY A 443 -5.95 -6.88 19.37
CA GLY A 443 -6.10 -6.43 17.98
C GLY A 443 -6.38 -4.93 17.87
N THR A 444 -6.81 -4.27 18.95
CA THR A 444 -6.94 -2.81 18.98
C THR A 444 -5.56 -2.13 18.94
N PRO A 445 -5.36 -1.04 18.16
CA PRO A 445 -4.13 -0.27 18.17
C PRO A 445 -3.80 0.23 19.58
N TRP A 446 -2.55 0.05 20.03
CA TRP A 446 -2.15 0.39 21.40
C TRP A 446 -2.53 1.82 21.81
N MET A 447 -2.25 2.80 20.93
CA MET A 447 -2.61 4.20 21.19
C MET A 447 -4.13 4.39 21.36
N ALA A 448 -4.94 3.64 20.63
CA ALA A 448 -6.38 3.72 20.75
C ALA A 448 -6.87 3.09 22.07
N ALA A 449 -6.27 1.97 22.49
CA ALA A 449 -6.52 1.37 23.80
C ALA A 449 -6.18 2.33 24.95
N GLU A 450 -5.03 3.03 24.88
CA GLU A 450 -4.65 4.03 25.90
C GLU A 450 -5.71 5.12 26.09
N PHE A 451 -6.34 5.61 25.01
CA PHE A 451 -7.42 6.59 25.11
C PHE A 451 -8.76 5.98 25.55
N ALA A 452 -9.01 4.70 25.22
CA ALA A 452 -10.22 4.01 25.63
C ALA A 452 -10.29 3.88 27.16
N ASP A 453 -9.18 3.53 27.79
CA ASP A 453 -9.09 3.22 29.23
C ASP A 453 -8.97 4.45 30.15
N ARG A 454 -8.69 5.63 29.59
CA ARG A 454 -8.47 6.85 30.37
C ARG A 454 -9.70 7.75 30.46
N ASP A 455 -9.77 8.54 31.52
CA ASP A 455 -10.71 9.67 31.57
C ASP A 455 -10.38 10.69 30.47
N ARG A 456 -11.41 11.39 30.00
CA ARG A 456 -11.27 12.36 28.92
C ARG A 456 -10.35 13.50 29.36
N LEU A 457 -9.33 13.76 28.55
CA LEU A 457 -8.37 14.85 28.70
C LEU A 457 -8.80 16.11 27.91
N PRO A 458 -8.29 17.31 28.24
CA PRO A 458 -8.59 18.54 27.52
C PRO A 458 -7.82 18.64 26.18
N LEU A 459 -7.97 17.64 25.31
CA LEU A 459 -7.25 17.53 24.05
C LEU A 459 -8.19 17.71 22.84
N ARG A 460 -7.66 18.28 21.76
CA ARG A 460 -8.29 18.35 20.43
C ARG A 460 -7.38 17.69 19.41
N PHE A 461 -7.99 17.07 18.39
CA PHE A 461 -7.27 16.28 17.40
C PHE A 461 -7.62 16.70 15.99
N PHE A 462 -6.61 16.73 15.13
CA PHE A 462 -6.76 16.56 13.71
C PHE A 462 -5.95 15.33 13.29
N LEU A 463 -6.64 14.34 12.72
CA LEU A 463 -6.05 13.11 12.25
C LEU A 463 -6.21 13.02 10.73
N SER A 464 -5.16 12.59 10.03
CA SER A 464 -5.26 12.27 8.61
C SER A 464 -4.48 11.03 8.25
N ALA A 465 -4.87 10.37 7.16
CA ALA A 465 -4.10 9.29 6.55
C ALA A 465 -4.34 9.24 5.04
N GLY A 466 -3.37 8.71 4.30
CA GLY A 466 -3.48 8.36 2.89
C GLY A 466 -4.26 7.07 2.69
N THR A 467 -5.17 7.04 1.72
CA THR A 467 -5.98 5.86 1.40
C THR A 467 -5.17 4.72 0.79
N PHE A 468 -3.93 4.97 0.35
CA PHE A 468 -3.03 3.94 -0.19
C PHE A 468 -2.19 3.27 0.91
N GLU A 469 -2.34 3.66 2.17
CA GLU A 469 -1.54 3.15 3.30
C GLU A 469 -2.22 1.95 4.01
N THR A 470 -2.69 0.99 3.22
CA THR A 470 -3.45 -0.19 3.69
C THR A 470 -2.55 -1.28 4.27
N ALA A 471 -3.16 -2.26 4.94
CA ALA A 471 -2.46 -3.39 5.55
C ALA A 471 -1.58 -4.19 4.56
N ARG A 472 -0.52 -4.80 5.11
CA ARG A 472 0.36 -5.77 4.45
C ARG A 472 0.27 -7.12 5.17
N PRO A 473 0.72 -8.24 4.57
CA PRO A 473 0.61 -9.57 5.20
C PRO A 473 1.14 -9.66 6.64
N GLU A 474 2.16 -8.85 6.98
CA GLU A 474 2.83 -8.88 8.29
C GLU A 474 2.62 -7.59 9.11
N SER A 475 1.78 -6.65 8.66
CA SER A 475 1.62 -5.36 9.36
C SER A 475 0.28 -4.69 9.09
N ALA A 476 -0.34 -4.17 10.15
CA ALA A 476 -1.56 -3.38 10.05
C ALA A 476 -1.32 -2.08 9.26
N GLY A 477 -2.31 -1.64 8.51
CA GLY A 477 -2.20 -0.43 7.69
C GLY A 477 -2.33 0.84 8.54
N ILE A 478 -1.62 1.89 8.12
CA ILE A 478 -1.70 3.21 8.77
C ILE A 478 -3.10 3.80 8.59
N PHE A 479 -3.73 3.58 7.45
CA PHE A 479 -5.07 4.09 7.17
C PHE A 479 -6.10 3.52 8.16
N GLU A 480 -6.09 2.19 8.35
CA GLU A 480 -7.02 1.49 9.24
C GLU A 480 -6.77 1.85 10.71
N THR A 481 -5.51 1.78 11.17
CA THR A 481 -5.16 2.07 12.57
C THR A 481 -5.40 3.54 12.95
N SER A 482 -5.21 4.49 12.02
CA SER A 482 -5.58 5.90 12.23
C SER A 482 -7.10 6.09 12.32
N ARG A 483 -7.87 5.34 11.54
CA ARG A 483 -9.33 5.37 11.56
C ARG A 483 -9.88 4.81 12.88
N GLU A 484 -9.30 3.73 13.38
CA GLU A 484 -9.68 3.11 14.65
C GLU A 484 -9.40 4.05 15.83
N LEU A 485 -8.22 4.69 15.88
CA LEU A 485 -7.94 5.72 16.88
C LEU A 485 -8.94 6.87 16.82
N ARG A 486 -9.24 7.39 15.62
CA ARG A 486 -10.27 8.43 15.42
C ARG A 486 -11.62 8.01 16.02
N ASP A 487 -12.04 6.79 15.75
CA ASP A 487 -13.34 6.29 16.20
C ASP A 487 -13.41 6.17 17.72
N ILE A 488 -12.35 5.66 18.36
CA ILE A 488 -12.25 5.61 19.82
C ILE A 488 -12.24 7.02 20.43
N LEU A 489 -11.46 7.95 19.89
CA LEU A 489 -11.45 9.34 20.37
C LEU A 489 -12.83 10.00 20.26
N ARG A 490 -13.56 9.77 19.17
CA ARG A 490 -14.93 10.28 19.02
C ARG A 490 -15.90 9.66 20.00
N LEU A 491 -15.83 8.35 20.22
CA LEU A 491 -16.64 7.65 21.22
C LEU A 491 -16.37 8.18 22.65
N LYS A 492 -15.12 8.54 22.94
CA LYS A 492 -14.72 9.19 24.20
C LYS A 492 -15.09 10.67 24.29
N GLY A 493 -15.67 11.25 23.24
CA GLY A 493 -16.18 12.62 23.21
C GLY A 493 -15.14 13.70 22.96
N TYR A 494 -13.97 13.36 22.40
CA TYR A 494 -12.98 14.35 21.97
C TYR A 494 -13.45 15.12 20.72
N ASP A 495 -12.97 16.35 20.56
CA ASP A 495 -13.08 17.09 19.29
C ASP A 495 -12.04 16.54 18.30
N VAL A 496 -12.50 15.93 17.21
CA VAL A 496 -11.65 15.19 16.25
C VAL A 496 -12.01 15.54 14.80
N GLY A 497 -11.16 16.39 14.21
CA GLY A 497 -11.05 16.54 12.76
C GLY A 497 -10.45 15.29 12.12
N TRP A 498 -11.02 14.86 10.99
CA TRP A 498 -10.51 13.73 10.21
C TRP A 498 -10.50 14.03 8.72
N ARG A 499 -9.40 13.71 8.03
CA ARG A 499 -9.35 13.75 6.57
C ARG A 499 -8.55 12.59 5.98
N ALA A 500 -9.17 11.89 5.03
CA ALA A 500 -8.48 10.93 4.20
C ALA A 500 -7.99 11.62 2.91
N TYR A 501 -6.79 11.29 2.46
CA TYR A 501 -6.23 11.81 1.21
C TYR A 501 -6.03 10.66 0.22
N ALA A 502 -6.40 10.87 -1.04
CA ALA A 502 -6.05 9.95 -2.14
C ALA A 502 -4.55 10.02 -2.42
N GLY A 503 -3.77 9.34 -1.59
CA GLY A 503 -2.32 9.46 -1.52
C GLY A 503 -1.74 8.39 -0.59
N GLY A 504 -0.41 8.30 -0.56
CA GLY A 504 0.34 7.36 0.27
C GLY A 504 1.10 8.03 1.42
N HIS A 505 2.14 7.33 1.91
CA HIS A 505 3.02 7.78 2.98
C HIS A 505 4.04 8.81 2.48
N ASP A 506 3.60 10.04 2.21
CA ASP A 506 4.27 10.99 1.33
C ASP A 506 4.21 12.45 1.81
N TYR A 507 5.38 13.10 1.91
CA TYR A 507 5.49 14.51 2.29
C TYR A 507 4.79 15.48 1.32
N LEU A 508 4.68 15.12 0.04
CA LEU A 508 3.90 15.92 -0.91
C LEU A 508 2.44 15.98 -0.49
N VAL A 509 1.89 14.90 0.09
CA VAL A 509 0.52 14.85 0.63
C VAL A 509 0.45 15.53 1.99
N TRP A 510 1.38 15.23 2.89
CA TRP A 510 1.40 15.76 4.26
C TRP A 510 1.57 17.27 4.32
N ARG A 511 2.24 17.90 3.36
CA ARG A 511 2.22 19.37 3.20
C ARG A 511 0.79 19.92 3.23
N GLY A 512 -0.12 19.31 2.49
CA GLY A 512 -1.53 19.68 2.48
C GLY A 512 -2.23 19.39 3.80
N ALA A 513 -2.00 18.20 4.34
CA ALA A 513 -2.61 17.76 5.58
C ALA A 513 -2.23 18.62 6.79
N LEU A 514 -1.00 19.11 6.84
CA LEU A 514 -0.53 20.04 7.85
C LEU A 514 -1.32 21.35 7.78
N ALA A 515 -1.43 21.93 6.59
CA ALA A 515 -2.17 23.17 6.37
C ALA A 515 -3.65 23.02 6.75
N ASP A 516 -4.31 21.98 6.22
CA ASP A 516 -5.71 21.68 6.51
C ASP A 516 -5.95 21.45 8.01
N GLY A 517 -5.02 20.74 8.69
CA GLY A 517 -5.14 20.44 10.10
C GLY A 517 -4.97 21.66 11.00
N LEU A 518 -4.02 22.55 10.68
CA LEU A 518 -3.86 23.81 11.41
C LEU A 518 -5.08 24.70 11.23
N ILE A 519 -5.64 24.79 10.02
CA ILE A 519 -6.86 25.55 9.74
C ILE A 519 -8.05 24.94 10.48
N ALA A 520 -8.19 23.61 10.50
CA ALA A 520 -9.28 22.96 11.22
C ALA A 520 -9.21 23.20 12.75
N LEU A 521 -8.01 23.27 13.31
CA LEU A 521 -7.81 23.49 14.75
C LEU A 521 -7.91 24.97 15.15
N PHE A 522 -7.44 25.89 14.31
CA PHE A 522 -7.18 27.29 14.69
C PHE A 522 -7.62 28.35 13.68
N GLY A 523 -8.14 27.96 12.52
CA GLY A 523 -8.58 28.90 11.49
C GLY A 523 -9.69 29.83 11.98
N GLU A 524 -9.73 31.03 11.40
CA GLU A 524 -10.71 32.08 11.71
C GLU A 524 -11.88 32.12 10.71
#